data_AF-A0A838RXQ3-F1
#
_entry.id   AF-A0A838RXQ3-F1
#
_cell.length_a   1.000
_cell.length_b   1.000
_cell.length_c   1.000
_cell.angle_alpha   90.00
_cell.angle_beta   90.00
_cell.angle_gamma   90.00
#
_symmetry.space_group_name_H-M   'P 1'
#
loop_
_entity.id
_entity.type
_entity.pdbx_description
1 polymer ?
#
loop_
_entity_poly.entity_id
_entity_poly.type
_entity_poly.pdbx_seq_one_letter_code
_entity_poly.pdbx_strand_id
1 'polypeptide(L)'
;MIFQFAISAGEFFELIRPAVLVLSALASIWVLVSARRHRFLHYVAIGWALGTLFFPLITLPLYLIARFIRQRSEQPTHAGAEARKTFSSSPAPSRRIAIPLAYAAVVLSLIAFYLYRDHQSVDGHLARAAQAKLSGKRGGTIDEYRAALKLEDNPHTRKLLAIELADTGDWTGALFELRKAEQDGETDDLMAFYIATLLDSLNLPNQATLEYQKFLESRVCTQPLADKRCSGASVRVQAAQAASRPR
;
A
#
# COMPACT_ATOMS: atom_id res chain seq x y z
N MET A 1 17.59 -23.89 -14.21
CA MET A 1 17.15 -23.03 -13.09
C MET A 1 15.83 -22.40 -13.47
N ILE A 2 14.73 -22.88 -12.89
CA ILE A 2 13.40 -22.30 -13.09
C ILE A 2 13.23 -21.30 -11.94
N PHE A 3 13.24 -20.00 -12.24
CA PHE A 3 12.90 -18.99 -11.25
C PHE A 3 11.40 -19.09 -10.95
N GLN A 4 11.04 -19.72 -9.84
CA GLN A 4 9.68 -19.66 -9.33
C GLN A 4 9.46 -18.28 -8.73
N PHE A 5 8.84 -17.38 -9.50
CA PHE A 5 8.34 -16.11 -8.99
C PHE A 5 7.09 -16.39 -8.16
N ALA A 6 7.28 -16.68 -6.87
CA ALA A 6 6.19 -16.73 -5.88
C ALA A 6 5.84 -15.31 -5.43
N ILE A 7 5.52 -14.42 -6.37
CA ILE A 7 4.98 -13.09 -6.04
C ILE A 7 3.48 -13.27 -5.81
N SER A 8 3.00 -12.86 -4.65
CA SER A 8 1.56 -12.86 -4.37
C SER A 8 0.84 -11.93 -5.34
N ALA A 9 -0.36 -12.31 -5.79
CA ALA A 9 -1.15 -11.46 -6.68
C ALA A 9 -1.33 -10.03 -6.12
N GLY A 10 -1.43 -9.89 -4.79
CA GLY A 10 -1.51 -8.58 -4.12
C GLY A 10 -0.26 -7.72 -4.32
N GLU A 11 0.93 -8.28 -4.15
CA GLU A 11 2.20 -7.56 -4.34
C GLU A 11 2.38 -7.14 -5.80
N PHE A 12 1.98 -7.99 -6.75
CA PHE A 12 2.03 -7.67 -8.16
C PHE A 12 1.10 -6.49 -8.53
N PHE A 13 -0.10 -6.44 -7.95
CA PHE A 13 -1.02 -5.34 -8.16
C PHE A 13 -0.48 -4.02 -7.61
N GLU A 14 0.09 -4.02 -6.41
CA GLU A 14 0.73 -2.83 -5.82
C GLU A 14 1.90 -2.33 -6.68
N LEU A 15 2.70 -3.25 -7.24
CA LEU A 15 3.81 -2.90 -8.11
C LEU A 15 3.35 -2.21 -9.41
N ILE A 16 2.22 -2.65 -9.99
CA ILE A 16 1.75 -2.21 -11.31
C ILE A 16 0.81 -1.01 -11.23
N ARG A 17 0.15 -0.80 -10.10
CA ARG A 17 -0.80 0.30 -9.89
C ARG A 17 -0.28 1.68 -10.33
N PRO A 18 0.93 2.15 -9.95
CA PRO A 18 1.42 3.45 -10.42
C PRO A 18 1.66 3.47 -11.92
N ALA A 19 2.16 2.38 -12.51
CA ALA A 19 2.38 2.29 -13.96
C ALA A 19 1.05 2.36 -14.73
N VAL A 20 0.01 1.67 -14.26
CA VAL A 20 -1.33 1.72 -14.85
C VAL A 20 -1.91 3.13 -14.78
N LEU A 21 -1.78 3.84 -13.65
CA LEU A 21 -2.24 5.23 -13.52
C LEU A 21 -1.54 6.16 -14.51
N VAL A 22 -0.22 6.04 -14.64
CA VAL A 22 0.56 6.85 -15.61
C VAL A 22 0.13 6.56 -17.04
N LEU A 23 0.00 5.28 -17.43
CA LEU A 23 -0.45 4.90 -18.77
C LEU A 23 -1.87 5.41 -19.05
N SER A 24 -2.77 5.35 -18.07
CA SER A 24 -4.15 5.85 -18.20
C SER A 24 -4.18 7.37 -18.38
N ALA A 25 -3.34 8.10 -17.65
CA ALA A 25 -3.20 9.55 -17.81
C ALA A 25 -2.67 9.93 -19.19
N LEU A 26 -1.64 9.23 -19.68
CA LEU A 26 -1.09 9.44 -21.03
C LEU A 26 -2.14 9.15 -22.11
N ALA A 27 -2.88 8.04 -21.98
CA ALA A 27 -3.96 7.69 -22.90
C ALA A 27 -5.07 8.75 -22.90
N SER A 28 -5.47 9.25 -21.72
CA SER A 28 -6.47 10.31 -21.58
C SER A 28 -6.04 11.61 -22.28
N ILE A 29 -4.79 12.05 -22.08
CA ILE A 29 -4.23 13.23 -22.76
C ILE A 29 -4.25 13.03 -24.27
N TRP A 30 -3.84 11.84 -24.75
CA TRP A 30 -3.87 11.51 -26.17
C TRP A 30 -5.30 11.55 -26.75
N VAL A 31 -6.27 10.97 -26.06
CA VAL A 31 -7.70 11.00 -26.44
C VAL A 31 -8.20 12.44 -26.52
N LEU A 32 -7.84 13.30 -25.56
CA LEU A 32 -8.23 14.72 -25.56
C LEU A 32 -7.67 15.48 -26.77
N VAL A 33 -6.38 15.29 -27.06
CA VAL A 33 -5.71 15.92 -28.22
C VAL A 33 -6.30 15.40 -29.53
N SER A 34 -6.52 14.09 -29.64
CA SER A 34 -7.10 13.45 -30.82
C SER A 34 -8.56 13.90 -31.05
N ALA A 35 -9.39 13.97 -30.00
CA ALA A 35 -10.78 14.41 -30.10
C ALA A 35 -10.88 15.88 -30.57
N ARG A 36 -9.97 16.75 -30.10
CA ARG A 36 -9.90 18.13 -30.58
C ARG A 36 -9.50 18.23 -32.05
N ARG A 37 -8.58 17.38 -32.51
CA ARG A 37 -8.16 17.35 -33.92
C ARG A 37 -9.31 16.97 -34.86
N HIS A 38 -10.18 16.06 -34.42
CA HIS A 38 -11.36 15.59 -35.15
C HIS A 38 -12.64 16.41 -34.90
N ARG A 39 -12.50 17.67 -34.44
CA ARG A 39 -13.59 18.64 -34.28
C ARG A 39 -14.76 18.12 -33.42
N PHE A 40 -14.48 17.33 -32.39
CA PHE A 40 -15.49 17.04 -31.38
C PHE A 40 -15.86 18.32 -30.60
N LEU A 41 -17.11 18.40 -30.16
CA LEU A 41 -17.53 19.48 -29.26
C LEU A 41 -16.70 19.40 -27.97
N HIS A 42 -16.38 20.57 -27.40
CA HIS A 42 -15.43 20.68 -26.30
C HIS A 42 -15.78 19.80 -25.10
N TYR A 43 -17.05 19.78 -24.69
CA TYR A 43 -17.52 18.96 -23.56
C TYR A 43 -17.47 17.45 -23.86
N VAL A 44 -17.75 17.03 -25.11
CA VAL A 44 -17.66 15.62 -25.53
C VAL A 44 -16.21 15.14 -25.48
N ALA A 45 -15.26 15.98 -25.92
CA ALA A 45 -13.84 15.66 -25.86
C ALA A 45 -13.33 15.50 -24.41
N ILE A 46 -13.79 16.38 -23.51
CA ILE A 46 -13.49 16.28 -22.07
C ILE A 46 -14.09 15.00 -21.48
N GLY A 47 -15.34 14.66 -21.83
CA GLY A 47 -16.00 13.43 -21.38
C GLY A 47 -15.23 12.17 -21.78
N TRP A 48 -14.77 12.08 -23.03
CA TRP A 48 -13.93 10.96 -23.48
C TRP A 48 -12.60 10.89 -22.72
N ALA A 49 -11.93 12.01 -22.53
CA ALA A 49 -10.66 12.06 -21.81
C ALA A 49 -10.83 11.61 -20.35
N LEU A 50 -11.84 12.12 -19.63
CA LEU A 50 -12.14 11.68 -18.27
C LEU A 50 -12.50 10.20 -18.23
N GLY A 51 -13.34 9.74 -19.16
CA GLY A 51 -13.66 8.32 -19.31
C GLY A 51 -12.40 7.46 -19.45
N THR A 52 -11.43 7.87 -20.27
CA THR A 52 -10.16 7.15 -20.47
C THR A 52 -9.24 7.21 -19.28
N LEU A 53 -9.28 8.29 -18.50
CA LEU A 53 -8.49 8.38 -17.26
C LEU A 53 -8.95 7.35 -16.23
N PHE A 54 -10.27 7.19 -16.04
CA PHE A 54 -10.82 6.29 -15.02
C PHE A 54 -11.03 4.86 -15.51
N PHE A 55 -11.38 4.69 -16.79
CA PHE A 55 -11.75 3.40 -17.39
C PHE A 55 -11.09 3.23 -18.77
N PRO A 56 -9.75 3.18 -18.84
CA PRO A 56 -9.03 3.14 -20.12
C PRO A 56 -9.41 1.92 -20.95
N LEU A 57 -9.61 0.75 -20.32
CA LEU A 57 -9.93 -0.50 -21.02
C LEU A 57 -11.31 -0.51 -21.68
N ILE A 58 -12.24 0.33 -21.22
CA ILE A 58 -13.62 0.39 -21.75
C ILE A 58 -13.76 1.59 -22.68
N THR A 59 -13.31 2.76 -22.25
CA THR A 59 -13.61 4.01 -22.95
C THR A 59 -12.67 4.26 -24.13
N LEU A 60 -11.42 3.80 -24.08
CA LEU A 60 -10.49 3.92 -25.20
C LEU A 60 -10.97 3.17 -26.46
N PRO A 61 -11.38 1.88 -26.40
CA PRO A 61 -11.93 1.21 -27.58
C PRO A 61 -13.22 1.85 -28.07
N LEU A 62 -14.12 2.27 -27.18
CA LEU A 62 -15.34 3.00 -27.56
C LEU A 62 -15.03 4.32 -28.26
N TYR A 63 -14.04 5.07 -27.76
CA TYR A 63 -13.57 6.30 -28.38
C TYR A 63 -13.03 6.05 -29.80
N LEU A 64 -12.22 5.01 -29.98
CA LEU A 64 -11.68 4.62 -31.28
C LEU A 64 -12.81 4.27 -32.26
N ILE A 65 -13.82 3.51 -31.82
CA ILE A 65 -15.00 3.18 -32.63
C ILE A 65 -15.75 4.46 -33.04
N ALA A 66 -16.06 5.34 -32.08
CA ALA A 66 -16.73 6.61 -32.36
C ALA A 66 -15.95 7.49 -33.35
N ARG A 67 -14.62 7.50 -33.24
CA ARG A 67 -13.72 8.17 -34.19
C ARG A 67 -13.80 7.55 -35.59
N PHE A 68 -13.74 6.23 -35.70
CA PHE A 68 -13.83 5.52 -36.99
C PHE A 68 -15.16 5.76 -37.69
N ILE A 69 -16.27 5.75 -36.96
CA ILE A 69 -17.62 6.02 -37.51
C ILE A 69 -17.66 7.43 -38.10
N ARG A 70 -17.14 8.42 -37.38
CA ARG A 70 -17.13 9.81 -37.84
C ARG A 70 -16.23 10.03 -39.07
N GLN A 71 -15.06 9.39 -39.10
CA GLN A 71 -14.14 9.50 -40.23
C GLN A 71 -14.76 8.97 -41.54
N ARG A 72 -15.62 7.94 -41.47
CA ARG A 72 -16.37 7.46 -42.63
C ARG A 72 -17.42 8.46 -43.13
N SER A 73 -18.05 9.22 -42.22
CA SER A 73 -19.07 10.21 -42.60
C SER A 73 -18.49 11.43 -43.32
N GLU A 74 -17.21 11.76 -43.11
CA GLU A 74 -16.55 12.90 -43.74
C GLU A 74 -15.90 12.55 -45.08
N GLN A 75 -15.93 11.28 -45.49
CA GLN A 75 -15.40 10.85 -46.79
C GLN A 75 -16.32 11.43 -47.88
N PRO A 76 -15.89 12.46 -48.62
CA PRO A 76 -16.77 13.17 -49.53
C PRO A 76 -17.15 12.21 -50.65
N THR A 77 -18.45 11.94 -50.81
CA THR A 77 -18.96 11.40 -52.06
C THR A 77 -18.54 12.38 -53.16
N HIS A 78 -17.75 11.91 -54.13
CA HIS A 78 -17.02 12.68 -55.15
C HIS A 78 -17.88 13.49 -56.14
N ALA A 79 -19.11 13.86 -55.80
CA ALA A 79 -20.11 14.36 -56.74
C ALA A 79 -20.32 15.89 -56.79
N GLY A 80 -19.45 16.73 -56.20
CA GLY A 80 -19.74 18.19 -56.22
C GLY A 80 -18.66 19.15 -55.74
N ALA A 81 -17.42 18.97 -56.17
CA ALA A 81 -16.27 19.78 -55.71
C ALA A 81 -15.92 20.94 -56.67
N GLU A 82 -16.71 22.02 -56.72
CA GLU A 82 -16.25 23.28 -57.35
C GLU A 82 -16.58 24.58 -56.61
N ALA A 83 -17.56 24.64 -55.69
CA ALA A 83 -18.03 25.94 -55.19
C ALA A 83 -17.85 26.12 -53.67
N ARG A 84 -16.67 26.57 -53.23
CA ARG A 84 -16.47 27.58 -52.15
C ARG A 84 -15.03 27.61 -51.65
N LYS A 85 -14.26 28.58 -52.16
CA LYS A 85 -13.07 29.13 -51.50
C LYS A 85 -13.47 30.44 -50.81
N THR A 86 -14.08 30.37 -49.63
CA THR A 86 -14.28 31.56 -48.78
C THR A 86 -13.51 31.39 -47.48
N PHE A 87 -12.32 32.00 -47.49
CA PHE A 87 -11.60 32.62 -46.38
C PHE A 87 -12.10 32.27 -44.97
N SER A 88 -11.54 31.22 -44.37
CA SER A 88 -11.68 30.98 -42.93
C SER A 88 -10.39 31.42 -42.25
N SER A 89 -10.48 32.50 -41.49
CA SER A 89 -9.43 32.97 -40.58
C SER A 89 -9.12 31.86 -39.58
N SER A 90 -7.98 31.20 -39.76
CA SER A 90 -7.53 30.14 -38.87
C SER A 90 -7.29 30.72 -37.47
N PRO A 91 -7.94 30.21 -36.41
CA PRO A 91 -7.70 30.69 -35.06
C PRO A 91 -6.24 30.43 -34.66
N ALA A 92 -5.62 31.41 -34.02
CA ALA A 92 -4.20 31.41 -33.66
C ALA A 92 -3.78 30.11 -32.93
N PRO A 93 -2.62 29.52 -33.27
CA PRO A 93 -2.22 28.18 -32.84
C PRO A 93 -2.06 28.02 -31.32
N SER A 94 -1.79 29.10 -30.56
CA SER A 94 -1.44 28.99 -29.13
C SER A 94 -2.60 28.50 -28.25
N ARG A 95 -3.86 28.88 -28.56
CA ARG A 95 -5.02 28.52 -27.72
C ARG A 95 -5.41 27.04 -27.82
N ARG A 96 -4.99 26.35 -28.89
CA ARG A 96 -5.27 24.92 -29.09
C ARG A 96 -4.45 24.02 -28.16
N ILE A 97 -3.24 24.43 -27.80
CA ILE A 97 -2.28 23.67 -26.98
C ILE A 97 -2.43 23.99 -25.48
N ALA A 98 -2.85 25.21 -25.12
CA ALA A 98 -2.95 25.64 -23.73
C ALA A 98 -3.87 24.75 -22.87
N ILE A 99 -5.02 24.34 -23.41
CA ILE A 99 -6.01 23.54 -22.66
C ILE A 99 -5.55 22.11 -22.35
N PRO A 100 -5.03 21.31 -23.31
CA PRO A 100 -4.50 19.98 -22.97
C PRO A 100 -3.28 20.05 -22.05
N LEU A 101 -2.43 21.08 -22.16
CA LEU A 101 -1.34 21.29 -21.20
C LEU A 101 -1.86 21.59 -19.79
N ALA A 102 -2.85 22.47 -19.65
CA ALA A 102 -3.47 22.76 -18.37
C ALA A 102 -4.13 21.51 -17.75
N TYR A 103 -4.84 20.71 -18.56
CA TYR A 103 -5.43 19.45 -18.12
C TYR A 103 -4.35 18.46 -17.65
N ALA A 104 -3.28 18.26 -18.44
CA ALA A 104 -2.18 17.38 -18.07
C ALA A 104 -1.51 17.83 -16.76
N ALA A 105 -1.28 19.14 -16.59
CA ALA A 105 -0.71 19.69 -15.37
C ALA A 105 -1.61 19.40 -14.14
N VAL A 106 -2.93 19.60 -14.27
CA VAL A 106 -3.89 19.31 -13.18
C VAL A 106 -3.90 17.81 -12.84
N VAL A 107 -3.99 16.94 -13.84
CA VAL A 107 -4.02 15.48 -13.63
C VAL A 107 -2.72 15.00 -12.98
N LEU A 108 -1.56 15.42 -13.48
CA LEU A 108 -0.27 15.05 -12.90
C LEU A 108 -0.13 15.57 -11.47
N SER A 109 -0.61 16.78 -11.19
CA SER A 109 -0.60 17.35 -9.83
C SER A 109 -1.47 16.52 -8.87
N LEU A 110 -2.67 16.12 -9.31
CA LEU A 110 -3.55 15.26 -8.51
C LEU A 110 -2.95 13.87 -8.26
N ILE A 111 -2.32 13.27 -9.28
CA ILE A 111 -1.62 11.99 -9.14
C ILE A 111 -0.47 12.12 -8.14
N ALA A 112 0.37 13.15 -8.28
CA ALA A 112 1.48 13.38 -7.37
C ALA A 112 1.00 13.59 -5.92
N PHE A 113 -0.06 14.37 -5.74
CA PHE A 113 -0.68 14.58 -4.42
C PHE A 113 -1.25 13.29 -3.84
N TYR A 114 -1.95 12.49 -4.64
CA TYR A 114 -2.48 11.20 -4.24
C TYR A 114 -1.37 10.25 -3.80
N LEU A 115 -0.32 10.09 -4.62
CA LEU A 115 0.83 9.23 -4.30
C LEU A 115 1.56 9.71 -3.05
N TYR A 116 1.71 11.03 -2.87
CA TYR A 116 2.31 11.58 -1.65
C TYR A 116 1.48 11.23 -0.41
N ARG A 117 0.17 11.40 -0.47
CA ARG A 117 -0.73 11.07 0.65
C ARG A 117 -0.73 9.57 0.95
N ASP A 118 -0.76 8.74 -0.08
CA ASP A 118 -0.70 7.28 0.02
C ASP A 118 0.63 6.84 0.65
N HIS A 119 1.74 7.45 0.23
CA HIS A 119 3.06 7.20 0.82
C HIS A 119 3.16 7.60 2.30
N GLN A 120 2.44 8.64 2.71
CA GLN A 120 2.35 9.12 4.09
C GLN A 120 1.18 8.47 4.87
N SER A 121 0.55 7.43 4.35
CA SER A 121 -0.51 6.70 5.05
C SER A 121 0.08 5.67 6.02
N VAL A 122 -0.73 5.21 6.97
CA VAL A 122 -0.37 4.12 7.91
C VAL A 122 0.10 2.90 7.12
N ASP A 123 -0.68 2.45 6.12
CA ASP A 123 -0.34 1.31 5.27
C ASP A 123 0.97 1.52 4.51
N GLY A 124 1.22 2.74 4.03
CA GLY A 124 2.47 3.10 3.36
C GLY A 124 3.69 2.95 4.27
N HIS A 125 3.58 3.37 5.54
CA HIS A 125 4.62 3.15 6.54
C HIS A 125 4.78 1.66 6.89
N LEU A 126 3.69 0.92 7.09
CA LEU A 126 3.75 -0.53 7.38
C LEU A 126 4.39 -1.33 6.23
N ALA A 127 4.07 -1.00 4.99
CA ALA A 127 4.67 -1.63 3.81
C ALA A 127 6.19 -1.38 3.75
N ARG A 128 6.64 -0.15 4.03
CA ARG A 128 8.08 0.17 4.10
C ARG A 128 8.77 -0.51 5.28
N ALA A 129 8.12 -0.62 6.43
CA ALA A 129 8.64 -1.37 7.57
C ALA A 129 8.86 -2.84 7.19
N ALA A 130 7.89 -3.48 6.53
CA ALA A 130 8.03 -4.85 6.05
C ALA A 130 9.18 -5.00 5.05
N GLN A 131 9.31 -4.08 4.10
CA GLN A 131 10.41 -4.09 3.13
C GLN A 131 11.78 -3.88 3.80
N ALA A 132 11.88 -2.96 4.76
CA ALA A 132 13.10 -2.73 5.53
C ALA A 132 13.50 -3.97 6.34
N LYS A 133 12.52 -4.65 6.94
CA LYS A 133 12.70 -5.92 7.67
C LYS A 133 13.24 -7.02 6.75
N LEU A 134 12.64 -7.22 5.58
CA LEU A 134 13.13 -8.18 4.57
C LEU A 134 14.54 -7.85 4.09
N SER A 135 14.90 -6.57 4.07
CA SER A 135 16.23 -6.10 3.72
C SER A 135 17.25 -6.16 4.88
N GLY A 136 16.85 -6.64 6.06
CA GLY A 136 17.69 -6.68 7.26
C GLY A 136 17.98 -5.31 7.89
N LYS A 137 17.30 -4.24 7.44
CA LYS A 137 17.50 -2.86 7.92
C LYS A 137 16.63 -2.57 9.15
N ARG A 138 16.93 -3.23 10.27
CA ARG A 138 16.13 -3.18 11.52
C ARG A 138 15.84 -1.75 12.02
N GLY A 139 16.84 -0.86 11.99
CA GLY A 139 16.64 0.54 12.37
C GLY A 139 15.57 1.25 11.52
N GLY A 140 15.60 1.05 10.20
CA GLY A 140 14.58 1.59 9.31
C GLY A 140 13.20 0.99 9.55
N THR A 141 13.11 -0.29 9.90
CA THR A 141 11.85 -0.94 10.29
C THR A 141 11.23 -0.27 11.52
N ILE A 142 12.03 -0.03 12.56
CA ILE A 142 11.60 0.62 13.80
C ILE A 142 11.09 2.05 13.53
N ASP A 143 11.82 2.82 12.72
CA ASP A 143 11.45 4.19 12.37
C ASP A 143 10.10 4.25 11.63
N GLU A 144 9.87 3.33 10.69
CA GLU A 144 8.61 3.25 9.95
C GLU A 144 7.43 2.82 10.83
N TYR A 145 7.60 1.86 11.75
CA TYR A 145 6.54 1.52 12.71
C TYR A 145 6.22 2.67 13.66
N ARG A 146 7.23 3.41 14.14
CA ARG A 146 7.01 4.62 14.94
C ARG A 146 6.28 5.70 14.16
N ALA A 147 6.59 5.87 12.87
CA ALA A 147 5.89 6.81 12.02
C ALA A 147 4.42 6.40 11.78
N ALA A 148 4.15 5.12 11.56
CA ALA A 148 2.78 4.58 11.50
C ALA A 148 2.01 4.87 12.80
N LEU A 149 2.61 4.60 13.96
CA LEU A 149 2.00 4.85 15.28
C LEU A 149 1.75 6.33 15.59
N LYS A 150 2.49 7.25 14.96
CA LYS A 150 2.21 8.70 15.07
C LYS A 150 0.96 9.11 14.29
N LEU A 151 0.62 8.38 13.24
CA LEU A 151 -0.57 8.64 12.42
C LEU A 151 -1.80 7.96 13.03
N GLU A 152 -1.65 6.72 13.48
CA GLU A 152 -2.72 5.94 14.08
C GLU A 152 -2.16 5.05 15.19
N ASP A 153 -2.68 5.22 16.41
CA ASP A 153 -2.29 4.39 17.54
C ASP A 153 -2.97 3.01 17.44
N ASN A 154 -2.21 2.02 16.98
CA ASN A 154 -2.72 0.69 16.71
C ASN A 154 -1.99 -0.36 17.58
N PRO A 155 -2.71 -1.15 18.41
CA PRO A 155 -2.11 -2.15 19.31
C PRO A 155 -1.27 -3.20 18.57
N HIS A 156 -1.72 -3.63 17.39
CA HIS A 156 -1.01 -4.60 16.58
C HIS A 156 0.33 -4.05 16.09
N THR A 157 0.34 -2.80 15.61
CA THR A 157 1.57 -2.12 15.18
C THR A 157 2.54 -1.93 16.35
N ARG A 158 2.06 -1.65 17.58
CA ARG A 158 2.91 -1.60 18.78
C ARG A 158 3.57 -2.93 19.09
N LYS A 159 2.83 -4.04 18.99
CA LYS A 159 3.39 -5.39 19.13
C LYS A 159 4.50 -5.64 18.09
N LEU A 160 4.29 -5.27 16.83
CA LEU A 160 5.30 -5.41 15.78
C LEU A 160 6.55 -4.56 16.06
N LEU A 161 6.37 -3.31 16.50
CA LEU A 161 7.47 -2.44 16.93
C LEU A 161 8.26 -3.08 18.08
N ALA A 162 7.58 -3.61 19.09
CA ALA A 162 8.23 -4.21 20.24
C ALA A 162 9.08 -5.42 19.88
N ILE A 163 8.63 -6.27 18.96
CA ILE A 163 9.40 -7.41 18.45
C ILE A 163 10.71 -6.91 17.81
N GLU A 164 10.65 -5.85 17.00
CA GLU A 164 11.87 -5.30 16.38
C GLU A 164 12.80 -4.62 17.40
N LEU A 165 12.26 -3.93 18.40
CA LEU A 165 13.05 -3.35 19.50
C LEU A 165 13.79 -4.44 20.26
N ALA A 166 13.09 -5.52 20.61
CA ALA A 166 13.66 -6.69 21.26
C ALA A 166 14.81 -7.24 20.40
N ASP A 167 14.56 -7.47 19.13
CA ASP A 167 15.55 -7.95 18.17
C ASP A 167 16.81 -7.05 18.06
N THR A 168 16.72 -5.77 18.40
CA THR A 168 17.88 -4.85 18.48
C THR A 168 18.53 -4.74 19.86
N GLY A 169 18.00 -5.43 20.86
CA GLY A 169 18.50 -5.42 22.24
C GLY A 169 17.87 -4.37 23.15
N ASP A 170 16.91 -3.58 22.66
CA ASP A 170 16.15 -2.63 23.47
C ASP A 170 14.99 -3.34 24.19
N TRP A 171 15.35 -4.20 25.15
CA TRP A 171 14.40 -5.03 25.90
C TRP A 171 13.42 -4.20 26.73
N THR A 172 13.88 -3.08 27.29
CA THR A 172 13.03 -2.18 28.10
C THR A 172 12.01 -1.46 27.23
N GLY A 173 12.42 -0.92 26.08
CA GLY A 173 11.51 -0.31 25.11
C GLY A 173 10.52 -1.31 24.55
N ALA A 174 10.97 -2.52 24.22
CA ALA A 174 10.11 -3.61 23.76
C ALA A 174 9.04 -3.99 24.80
N LEU A 175 9.43 -4.12 26.08
CA LEU A 175 8.49 -4.49 27.14
C LEU A 175 7.43 -3.42 27.34
N PHE A 176 7.82 -2.14 27.27
CA PHE A 176 6.89 -1.02 27.34
C PHE A 176 5.84 -1.07 26.23
N GLU A 177 6.27 -1.23 24.97
CA GLU A 177 5.36 -1.27 23.82
C GLU A 177 4.43 -2.50 23.84
N LEU A 178 4.89 -3.68 24.27
CA LEU A 178 4.01 -4.86 24.40
C LEU A 178 2.98 -4.69 25.51
N ARG A 179 3.36 -4.16 26.67
CA ARG A 179 2.40 -3.89 27.75
C ARG A 179 1.34 -2.88 27.32
N LYS A 180 1.75 -1.87 26.56
CA LYS A 180 0.81 -0.90 25.99
C LYS A 180 -0.13 -1.55 24.97
N ALA A 181 0.40 -2.37 24.06
CA ALA A 181 -0.40 -3.15 23.11
C ALA A 181 -1.42 -4.08 23.81
N GLU A 182 -0.99 -4.80 24.86
CA GLU A 182 -1.86 -5.65 25.68
C GLU A 182 -2.96 -4.83 26.37
N GLN A 183 -2.62 -3.68 26.96
CA GLN A 183 -3.58 -2.78 27.60
C GLN A 183 -4.62 -2.23 26.61
N ASP A 184 -4.20 -1.95 25.38
CA ASP A 184 -5.05 -1.39 24.32
C ASP A 184 -5.80 -2.49 23.53
N GLY A 185 -5.73 -3.76 23.99
CA GLY A 185 -6.60 -4.83 23.53
C GLY A 185 -6.04 -5.70 22.40
N GLU A 186 -4.73 -5.75 22.18
CA GLU A 186 -4.13 -6.74 21.28
C GLU A 186 -4.40 -8.16 21.79
N THR A 187 -5.08 -8.99 20.98
CA THR A 187 -5.59 -10.32 21.38
C THR A 187 -4.68 -11.49 20.95
N ASP A 188 -3.42 -11.23 20.63
CA ASP A 188 -2.47 -12.28 20.24
C ASP A 188 -2.19 -13.23 21.42
N ASP A 189 -2.52 -14.51 21.25
CA ASP A 189 -2.28 -15.56 22.25
C ASP A 189 -0.78 -15.71 22.59
N LEU A 190 0.13 -15.20 21.74
CA LEU A 190 1.58 -15.16 21.97
C LEU A 190 2.05 -13.97 22.82
N MET A 191 1.19 -13.03 23.17
CA MET A 191 1.56 -11.81 23.92
C MET A 191 2.27 -12.12 25.23
N ALA A 192 1.69 -13.02 26.04
CA ALA A 192 2.26 -13.44 27.32
C ALA A 192 3.65 -14.10 27.15
N PHE A 193 3.86 -14.86 26.07
CA PHE A 193 5.17 -15.44 25.76
C PHE A 193 6.22 -14.36 25.47
N TYR A 194 5.89 -13.38 24.63
CA TYR A 194 6.84 -12.30 24.31
C TYR A 194 7.20 -11.48 25.55
N ILE A 195 6.20 -11.10 26.36
CA ILE A 195 6.43 -10.38 27.63
C ILE A 195 7.33 -11.20 28.56
N ALA A 196 7.07 -12.51 28.72
CA ALA A 196 7.89 -13.40 29.54
C ALA A 196 9.36 -13.44 29.06
N THR A 197 9.59 -13.59 27.75
CA THR A 197 10.95 -13.62 27.19
C THR A 197 11.73 -12.32 27.39
N LEU A 198 11.05 -11.17 27.37
CA LEU A 198 11.67 -9.88 27.64
C LEU A 198 12.00 -9.71 29.12
N LEU A 199 11.12 -10.16 30.01
CA LEU A 199 11.37 -10.15 31.45
C LEU A 199 12.56 -11.04 31.82
N ASP A 200 12.71 -12.20 31.18
CA ASP A 200 13.89 -13.06 31.32
C ASP A 200 15.17 -12.33 30.85
N SER A 201 15.11 -11.64 29.71
CA SER A 201 16.23 -10.86 29.16
C SER A 201 16.63 -9.67 30.05
N LEU A 202 15.67 -9.15 30.83
CA LEU A 202 15.86 -8.10 31.84
C LEU A 202 16.24 -8.67 33.22
N ASN A 203 16.44 -9.99 33.35
CA ASN A 203 16.75 -10.67 34.60
C ASN A 203 15.67 -10.48 35.69
N LEU A 204 14.39 -10.56 35.30
CA LEU A 204 13.21 -10.47 36.17
C LEU A 204 12.46 -11.82 36.23
N PRO A 205 13.10 -12.91 36.73
CA PRO A 205 12.62 -14.28 36.56
C PRO A 205 11.28 -14.55 37.23
N ASN A 206 10.98 -13.89 38.35
CA ASN A 206 9.71 -14.08 39.06
C ASN A 206 8.53 -13.58 38.22
N GLN A 207 8.68 -12.42 37.57
CA GLN A 207 7.63 -11.87 36.70
C GLN A 207 7.54 -12.68 35.40
N ALA A 208 8.67 -13.06 34.82
CA ALA A 208 8.70 -13.90 33.63
C ALA A 208 7.96 -15.24 33.85
N THR A 209 8.13 -15.86 35.02
CA THR A 209 7.46 -17.12 35.38
C THR A 209 5.93 -16.98 35.36
N LEU A 210 5.38 -15.88 35.88
CA LEU A 210 3.94 -15.63 35.87
C LEU A 210 3.40 -15.49 34.44
N GLU A 211 4.12 -14.77 33.58
CA GLU A 211 3.73 -14.59 32.18
C GLU A 211 3.88 -15.89 31.38
N TYR A 212 4.90 -16.72 31.66
CA TYR A 212 4.99 -18.06 31.06
C TYR A 212 3.85 -18.97 31.49
N GLN A 213 3.40 -18.90 32.76
CA GLN A 213 2.23 -19.65 33.22
C GLN A 213 0.97 -19.22 32.46
N LYS A 214 0.73 -17.91 32.36
CA LYS A 214 -0.37 -17.35 31.55
C LYS A 214 -0.31 -17.80 30.09
N PHE A 215 0.89 -17.87 29.49
CA PHE A 215 1.06 -18.38 28.14
C PHE A 215 0.74 -19.88 28.02
N LEU A 216 1.12 -20.70 28.99
CA LEU A 216 0.82 -22.14 29.00
C LEU A 216 -0.69 -22.44 29.13
N GLU A 217 -1.45 -21.51 29.71
CA GLU A 217 -2.92 -21.58 29.80
C GLU A 217 -3.63 -21.11 28.51
N SER A 218 -2.89 -20.53 27.55
CA SER A 218 -3.46 -20.01 26.31
C SER A 218 -3.95 -21.12 25.36
N ARG A 219 -4.76 -20.72 24.36
CA ARG A 219 -5.24 -21.63 23.31
C ARG A 219 -4.11 -22.28 22.51
N VAL A 220 -2.97 -21.60 22.37
CA VAL A 220 -1.81 -22.09 21.61
C VAL A 220 -1.19 -23.34 22.27
N CYS A 221 -1.22 -23.42 23.60
CA CYS A 221 -0.63 -24.54 24.34
C CYS A 221 -1.65 -25.62 24.76
N THR A 222 -2.95 -25.33 24.71
CA THR A 222 -4.02 -26.28 25.05
C THR A 222 -4.55 -27.07 23.86
N GLN A 223 -4.18 -26.71 22.62
CA GLN A 223 -4.54 -27.46 21.43
C GLN A 223 -3.75 -28.78 21.29
N PRO A 224 -4.27 -29.80 20.58
CA PRO A 224 -3.62 -31.12 20.44
C PRO A 224 -2.22 -31.07 19.81
N LEU A 225 -1.94 -30.04 19.00
CA LEU A 225 -0.65 -29.81 18.36
C LEU A 225 -0.03 -28.53 18.93
N ALA A 226 0.50 -28.63 20.15
CA ALA A 226 1.09 -27.48 20.84
C ALA A 226 2.32 -26.92 20.11
N ASP A 227 2.44 -25.59 20.07
CA ASP A 227 3.61 -24.90 19.52
C ASP A 227 4.88 -25.29 20.30
N LYS A 228 6.02 -25.40 19.62
CA LYS A 228 7.33 -25.73 20.24
C LYS A 228 7.66 -24.79 21.42
N ARG A 229 7.20 -23.53 21.38
CA ARG A 229 7.36 -22.54 22.45
C ARG A 229 6.75 -22.98 23.77
N CYS A 230 5.67 -23.77 23.76
CA CYS A 230 5.02 -24.28 24.97
C CYS A 230 5.96 -25.19 25.78
N SER A 231 6.75 -26.05 25.11
CA SER A 231 7.74 -26.90 25.80
C SER A 231 8.81 -26.07 26.50
N GLY A 232 9.31 -25.01 25.83
CA GLY A 232 10.30 -24.10 26.41
C GLY A 232 9.77 -23.33 27.62
N ALA A 233 8.54 -22.82 27.53
CA ALA A 233 7.86 -22.14 28.65
C ALA A 233 7.66 -23.09 29.84
N SER A 234 7.25 -24.33 29.61
CA SER A 234 7.05 -25.34 30.67
C SER A 234 8.35 -25.61 31.43
N VAL A 235 9.47 -25.79 30.73
CA VAL A 235 10.79 -25.99 31.36
C VAL A 235 11.17 -24.81 32.24
N ARG A 236 10.94 -23.57 31.79
CA ARG A 236 11.22 -22.36 32.58
C ARG A 236 10.40 -22.31 33.87
N VAL A 237 9.09 -22.60 33.79
CA VAL A 237 8.20 -22.62 34.96
C VAL A 237 8.61 -23.72 35.95
N GLN A 238 8.93 -24.93 35.47
CA GLN A 238 9.37 -26.03 36.33
C GLN A 238 10.71 -25.72 37.02
N ALA A 239 11.65 -25.11 36.31
CA ALA A 239 12.94 -24.69 36.88
C ALA A 239 12.75 -23.65 37.98
N ALA A 240 11.88 -22.66 37.79
CA ALA A 240 11.55 -21.66 38.80
C ALA A 240 10.91 -22.29 40.05
N GLN A 241 9.98 -23.23 39.88
CA GLN A 241 9.34 -23.95 40.99
C GLN A 241 10.33 -24.84 41.76
N ALA A 242 11.28 -25.48 41.06
CA ALA A 242 12.32 -26.27 41.71
C ALA A 242 13.25 -25.39 42.55
N ALA A 243 13.57 -24.19 42.07
CA ALA A 243 14.41 -23.22 42.79
C ALA A 243 13.74 -22.62 44.03
N SER A 244 12.39 -22.55 44.07
CA SER A 244 11.64 -21.98 45.21
C SER A 244 11.36 -22.97 46.34
N ARG A 245 11.69 -24.26 46.20
CA ARG A 245 11.47 -25.24 47.28
C ARG A 245 12.51 -25.03 48.40
N PRO A 246 12.08 -24.88 49.68
CA PRO A 246 13.01 -24.80 50.80
C PRO A 246 13.85 -26.08 50.86
N ARG A 247 15.15 -25.92 51.09
CA ARG A 247 16.08 -27.04 51.30
C ARG A 247 15.89 -27.66 52.67
#